data_AF-L8EF45-F1
#
_entry.id   AF-L8EF45-F1
#
_cell.length_a   1.000
_cell.length_b   1.000
_cell.length_c   1.000
_cell.angle_alpha   90.00
_cell.angle_beta   90.00
_cell.angle_gamma   90.00
#
_symmetry.space_group_name_H-M   'P 1'
#
loop_
_entity.id
_entity.type
_entity.pdbx_description
1 polymer ?
#
loop_
_entity_poly.entity_id
_entity_poly.type
_entity_poly.pdbx_seq_one_letter_code
_entity_poly.pdbx_strand_id
1 'polypeptide(L)' 'MRLINYQVLRDLVHEHQRLTRNGTPEVARLDDISYTLGVYTGHRDPAAALREARRLLRTHDAEYRRAA' A
#
# COMPACT_ATOMS: atom_id res chain seq x y z
N MET A 1 -0.91 -17.37 8.44
CA MET A 1 -0.15 -16.53 7.49
C MET A 1 -1.16 -15.87 6.56
N ARG A 2 -1.34 -14.54 6.61
CA ARG A 2 -2.15 -13.87 5.58
C ARG A 2 -1.35 -13.95 4.28
N LEU A 3 -1.92 -14.56 3.24
CA LEU A 3 -1.36 -14.50 1.90
C LEU A 3 -1.53 -13.07 1.39
N ILE A 4 -0.56 -12.21 1.69
CA ILE A 4 -0.50 -10.85 1.18
C ILE A 4 0.04 -10.94 -0.25
N ASN A 5 -0.75 -10.50 -1.22
CA ASN A 5 -0.25 -10.31 -2.58
C ASN A 5 0.60 -9.01 -2.61
N TYR A 6 1.92 -9.17 -2.56
CA TYR A 6 2.87 -8.04 -2.53
C TYR A 6 2.91 -7.23 -3.83
N GLN A 7 2.55 -7.83 -4.97
CA GLN A 7 2.42 -7.08 -6.23
C GLN A 7 1.25 -6.10 -6.15
N VAL A 8 0.07 -6.58 -5.74
CA VAL A 8 -1.11 -5.71 -5.55
C VAL A 8 -0.84 -4.63 -4.51
N LEU A 9 -0.15 -4.97 -3.41
CA LEU A 9 0.20 -3.99 -2.38
C LEU A 9 1.12 -2.88 -2.93
N ARG A 10 2.07 -3.22 -3.81
CA ARG A 10 2.95 -2.25 -4.48
C ARG A 10 2.17 -1.33 -5.40
N ASP A 11 1.26 -1.89 -6.20
CA ASP A 11 0.45 -1.12 -7.16
C ASP A 11 -0.46 -0.12 -6.43
N LEU A 12 -1.08 -0.53 -5.31
CA LEU A 12 -1.90 0.36 -4.46
C LEU A 12 -1.08 1.52 -3.88
N VAL A 13 0.13 1.26 -3.39
CA VAL A 13 1.01 2.31 -2.84
C VAL A 13 1.46 3.29 -3.92
N HIS A 14 1.80 2.81 -5.11
CA HIS A 14 2.17 3.66 -6.24
C HIS A 14 1.01 4.53 -6.70
N GLU A 15 -0.18 3.95 -6.83
CA GLU A 15 -1.36 4.68 -7.26
C GLU A 15 -1.77 5.76 -6.25
N HIS A 16 -1.72 5.46 -4.95
CA HIS A 16 -1.92 6.45 -3.90
C HIS A 16 -0.91 7.62 -4.03
N GLN A 17 0.36 7.34 -4.29
CA GLN A 17 1.37 8.37 -4.49
C GLN A 17 1.12 9.21 -5.75
N ARG A 18 0.68 8.59 -6.84
CA ARG A 18 0.34 9.28 -8.09
C ARG A 18 -0.81 10.26 -7.89
N LEU A 19 -1.90 9.82 -7.25
CA LEU A 19 -3.09 10.64 -7.02
C LEU A 19 -2.82 11.81 -6.06
N THR A 20 -2.04 11.58 -5.00
CA THR A 20 -1.68 12.64 -4.05
C THR A 20 -0.70 13.68 -4.61
N ARG A 21 0.18 13.30 -5.54
CA ARG A 21 1.16 14.21 -6.16
C ARG A 21 0.57 15.09 -7.25
N ASN A 22 -0.36 14.57 -8.04
CA ASN A 22 -0.87 15.29 -9.21
C ASN A 22 -1.90 16.36 -8.85
N GLY A 23 -2.36 16.43 -7.61
CA GLY A 23 -3.30 17.44 -7.13
C GLY A 23 -4.71 17.35 -7.73
N THR A 24 -4.92 16.48 -8.73
CA THR A 24 -6.21 16.24 -9.36
C THR A 24 -7.02 15.27 -8.48
N PRO A 25 -8.16 15.71 -7.93
CA PRO A 25 -8.87 14.94 -6.93
C PRO A 25 -9.78 13.91 -7.60
N GLU A 26 -9.26 12.71 -7.86
CA GLU A 26 -10.11 11.51 -7.94
C GLU A 26 -10.40 11.01 -6.51
N VAL A 27 -11.15 11.80 -5.74
CA VAL A 27 -11.38 11.54 -4.30
C VAL A 27 -11.91 10.14 -4.05
N ALA A 28 -12.91 9.70 -4.84
CA ALA A 28 -13.47 8.36 -4.75
C ALA A 28 -12.40 7.26 -4.95
N ARG A 29 -11.47 7.48 -5.88
CA ARG A 29 -10.39 6.53 -6.15
C ARG A 29 -9.38 6.47 -4.99
N LEU A 30 -9.07 7.62 -4.39
CA LEU A 30 -8.17 7.69 -3.24
C LEU A 30 -8.80 7.03 -1.99
N ASP A 31 -10.11 7.18 -1.81
CA ASP A 31 -10.86 6.53 -0.72
C ASP A 31 -10.86 5.00 -0.89
N ASP A 32 -11.13 4.49 -2.09
CA ASP A 32 -11.08 3.06 -2.39
C ASP A 32 -9.70 2.44 -2.11
N ILE A 33 -8.64 3.14 -2.52
CA ILE A 33 -7.26 2.71 -2.27
C ILE A 33 -6.96 2.72 -0.77
N SER A 34 -7.37 3.77 -0.07
CA SER A 34 -7.16 3.90 1.38
C SER A 34 -7.90 2.79 2.15
N TYR A 35 -9.14 2.49 1.77
CA TYR A 35 -9.90 1.39 2.31
C TYR A 35 -9.20 0.04 2.06
N THR A 36 -8.77 -0.19 0.83
CA THR A 36 -8.09 -1.44 0.45
C THR A 36 -6.77 -1.62 1.21
N LEU A 37 -5.96 -0.57 1.33
CA LEU A 37 -4.75 -0.58 2.14
C LEU A 37 -5.07 -0.92 3.60
N GLY A 38 -6.16 -0.38 4.15
CA GLY A 38 -6.62 -0.72 5.49
C GLY A 38 -6.98 -2.20 5.67
N VAL A 39 -7.62 -2.82 4.67
CA VAL A 39 -7.90 -4.27 4.68
C VAL A 39 -6.61 -5.10 4.65
N TYR A 40 -5.65 -4.72 3.81
CA TYR A 40 -4.36 -5.43 3.68
C TYR A 40 -3.50 -5.32 4.94
N THR A 41 -3.54 -4.17 5.61
CA THR A 41 -2.64 -3.85 6.73
C THR A 41 -3.30 -3.99 8.11
N GLY A 42 -4.63 -4.08 8.17
CA GLY A 42 -5.39 -4.09 9.43
C GLY A 42 -5.51 -2.73 10.12
N HIS A 43 -5.18 -1.63 9.43
CA HIS A 43 -5.27 -0.27 9.98
C HIS A 43 -6.45 0.49 9.39
N ARG A 44 -7.30 1.06 10.25
CA ARG A 44 -8.43 1.91 9.81
C ARG A 44 -8.00 3.32 9.41
N ASP A 45 -6.94 3.83 10.04
CA ASP A 45 -6.36 5.14 9.69
C ASP A 45 -5.59 5.04 8.36
N PRO A 46 -5.94 5.84 7.33
CA PRO A 46 -5.30 5.77 6.01
C PRO A 46 -3.79 6.00 6.05
N ALA A 47 -3.31 6.93 6.89
CA ALA A 47 -1.89 7.24 6.99
C ALA A 47 -1.11 6.10 7.64
N ALA A 48 -1.66 5.47 8.68
CA ALA A 48 -1.10 4.28 9.31
C ALA A 48 -1.11 3.08 8.36
N ALA A 49 -2.20 2.87 7.62
CA ALA A 49 -2.30 1.82 6.61
C ALA A 49 -1.22 1.98 5.52
N LEU A 50 -1.05 3.19 4.97
CA LEU A 50 -0.01 3.47 3.98
C LEU A 50 1.40 3.26 4.54
N ARG A 51 1.66 3.68 5.78
CA ARG A 51 2.96 3.49 6.44
C ARG A 51 3.28 2.01 6.63
N GLU A 52 2.30 1.22 7.05
CA GLU A 52 2.47 -0.22 7.25
C GLU A 52 2.65 -0.96 5.93
N ALA A 53 1.87 -0.61 4.90
CA ALA A 53 2.03 -1.16 3.55
C ALA A 53 3.46 -0.97 3.03
N ARG A 54 4.01 0.25 3.19
CA ARG A 54 5.40 0.56 2.83
C ARG A 54 6.41 -0.23 3.67
N ARG A 55 6.13 -0.50 4.95
CA ARG A 55 6.98 -1.32 5.82
C ARG A 55 7.02 -2.76 5.33
N LEU A 56 5.86 -3.35 5.05
CA LEU A 56 5.72 -4.72 4.56
C LEU A 56 6.48 -4.92 3.24
N LEU A 57 6.35 -3.99 2.28
CA LEU A 57 7.07 -4.04 1.01
C LEU A 57 8.59 -4.01 1.21
N ARG A 58 9.11 -3.13 2.08
CA ARG A 58 10.55 -3.07 2.37
C ARG A 58 11.08 -4.36 3.00
N THR A 59 10.32 -4.95 3.92
CA THR A 59 10.68 -6.24 4.54
C THR A 59 10.72 -7.34 3.49
N HIS A 60 9.68 -7.43 2.65
CA HIS A 60 9.61 -8.42 1.58
C HIS A 60 10.75 -8.28 0.56
N ASP A 61 11.07 -7.06 0.12
CA ASP A 61 12.18 -6.80 -0.79
C ASP A 61 13.55 -7.15 -0.17
N ALA A 62 13.69 -7.00 1.15
CA ALA A 62 14.91 -7.37 1.87
C ALA A 62 15.03 -8.90 2.00
N GLU A 63 13.93 -9.60 2.24
CA GLU A 63 13.88 -11.06 2.28
C GLU A 63 14.17 -11.66 0.90
N TYR A 64 13.53 -11.14 -0.16
CA TYR A 64 13.76 -11.59 -1.53
C TYR A 64 15.22 -11.43 -1.95
N ARG A 65 15.85 -10.28 -1.65
CA ARG A 65 17.27 -10.04 -1.94
C ARG A 65 18.24 -10.94 -1.17
N ARG A 66 17.85 -11.48 -0.01
CA ARG A 66 18.68 -12.43 0.74
C ARG A 66 18.57 -13.86 0.20
N ALA A 67 17.49 -14.16 -0.52
CA ALA A 67 17.21 -15.49 -1.07
C ALA A 67 17.67 -15.64 -2.53
N ALA A 68 18.08 -14.55 -3.19
CA ALA A 68 18.63 -14.50 -4.54
C ALA A 68 20.17 -14.44 -4.51
#